data_AF-A0A9D0TI75-F1
#
_entry.id   AF-A0A9D0TI75-F1
#
_cell.length_a   1.000
_cell.length_b   1.000
_cell.length_c   1.000
_cell.angle_alpha   90.00
_cell.angle_beta   90.00
_cell.angle_gamma   90.00
#
_symmetry.space_group_name_H-M   'P 1'
#
loop_
_entity.id
_entity.type
_entity.pdbx_description
1 polymer ?
#
loop_
_entity_poly.entity_id
_entity_poly.type
_entity_poly.pdbx_seq_one_letter_code
_entity_poly.pdbx_strand_id
1 'polypeptide(L)'
;MSIMTLEEQQMPELTSKELRNFGLIMGGMISLFFGLLLPWLWDRSFPVWPFAVAAVFVAVVLVYPKALAPVYKGWMKVGAVLGFINTRIILGLVFFAVIFPIGVLMRLKSDPMHRKFDRKATSYRKPSDTPSSESIRNPY
;
A
#
# COMPACT_ATOMS: atom_id res chain seq x y z
N MET A 1 14.92 -16.24 -21.00
CA MET A 1 14.22 -15.22 -20.18
C MET A 1 12.77 -15.64 -19.94
N SER A 2 12.53 -16.84 -19.37
CA SER A 2 11.17 -17.36 -19.13
C SER A 2 11.09 -18.25 -17.89
N ILE A 3 12.17 -18.33 -17.10
CA ILE A 3 12.31 -19.20 -15.93
C ILE A 3 12.36 -18.40 -14.62
N MET A 4 12.56 -17.07 -14.69
CA MET A 4 12.60 -16.18 -13.52
C MET A 4 11.20 -15.70 -13.07
N THR A 5 10.13 -16.01 -13.81
CA THR A 5 8.76 -15.57 -13.48
C THR A 5 7.93 -16.62 -12.74
N LEU A 6 8.43 -17.86 -12.60
CA LEU A 6 7.63 -18.97 -12.05
C LEU A 6 7.91 -19.29 -10.57
N GLU A 7 9.00 -18.78 -9.99
CA GLU A 7 9.34 -19.01 -8.57
C GLU A 7 8.66 -18.01 -7.61
N GLU A 8 8.33 -16.79 -8.06
CA GLU A 8 7.83 -15.73 -7.16
C GLU A 8 6.33 -15.81 -6.81
N GLN A 9 5.56 -16.74 -7.39
CA GLN A 9 4.14 -16.90 -7.09
C GLN A 9 3.79 -18.18 -6.33
N GLN A 10 4.76 -18.82 -5.67
CA GLN A 10 4.45 -19.89 -4.73
C GLN A 10 3.86 -19.25 -3.47
N MET A 11 2.52 -19.29 -3.33
CA MET A 11 1.86 -18.89 -2.10
C MET A 11 2.55 -19.62 -0.94
N PRO A 12 3.02 -18.90 0.11
CA PRO A 12 3.73 -19.53 1.22
C PRO A 12 2.92 -20.72 1.71
N GLU A 13 3.61 -21.85 1.93
CA GLU A 13 3.01 -23.05 2.49
C GLU A 13 2.22 -22.65 3.74
N LEU A 14 0.89 -22.79 3.66
CA LEU A 14 -0.04 -22.32 4.68
C LEU A 14 0.28 -23.01 6.00
N THR A 15 1.02 -22.32 6.86
CA THR A 15 1.47 -22.91 8.11
C THR A 15 0.28 -22.96 9.06
N SER A 16 0.06 -24.08 9.74
CA SER A 16 -1.07 -24.24 10.69
C SER A 16 -1.14 -23.12 11.75
N LYS A 17 0.00 -22.51 12.06
CA LYS A 17 0.13 -21.34 12.95
C LYS A 17 -0.46 -20.06 12.33
N GLU A 18 -0.29 -19.83 11.04
CA GLU A 18 -0.83 -18.67 10.33
C GLU A 18 -2.37 -18.74 10.26
N LEU A 19 -2.92 -19.93 9.99
CA LEU A 19 -4.37 -20.14 9.97
C LEU A 19 -4.99 -19.94 11.37
N ARG A 20 -4.29 -20.39 12.43
CA ARG A 20 -4.72 -20.15 13.82
C ARG A 20 -4.68 -18.67 14.17
N ASN A 21 -3.59 -17.97 13.86
CA ASN A 21 -3.47 -16.53 14.10
C ASN A 21 -4.54 -15.74 13.34
N PHE A 22 -4.78 -16.07 12.08
CA PHE A 22 -5.84 -15.48 11.28
C PHE A 22 -7.21 -15.67 11.92
N GLY A 23 -7.55 -16.91 12.32
CA GLY A 23 -8.82 -17.22 12.98
C GLY A 23 -9.00 -16.48 14.31
N LEU A 24 -7.94 -16.35 15.11
CA LEU A 24 -7.96 -15.60 16.37
C LEU A 24 -8.14 -14.10 16.15
N ILE A 25 -7.41 -13.51 15.20
CA ILE A 25 -7.54 -12.08 14.87
C ILE A 25 -8.94 -11.79 14.31
N MET A 26 -9.43 -12.62 13.39
CA MET A 26 -10.77 -12.47 12.82
C MET A 26 -11.88 -12.62 13.86
N GLY A 27 -11.82 -13.66 14.68
CA GLY A 27 -12.79 -13.87 15.76
C GLY A 27 -12.78 -12.72 16.77
N GLY A 28 -11.59 -12.23 17.14
CA GLY A 28 -11.42 -11.07 18.00
C GLY A 28 -12.00 -9.79 17.40
N MET A 29 -11.71 -9.51 16.13
CA MET A 29 -12.26 -8.35 15.42
C MET A 29 -13.79 -8.42 15.30
N ILE A 30 -14.35 -9.57 14.94
CA ILE A 30 -15.81 -9.73 14.82
C ILE A 30 -16.47 -9.51 16.18
N SER A 31 -15.93 -10.11 17.25
CA SER A 31 -16.45 -9.95 18.60
C SER A 31 -16.35 -8.50 19.08
N LEU A 32 -15.24 -7.82 18.80
CA LEU A 32 -15.06 -6.41 19.18
C LEU A 32 -16.02 -5.48 18.42
N PHE A 33 -16.07 -5.57 17.08
CA PHE A 33 -16.89 -4.70 16.26
C PHE A 33 -18.38 -4.97 16.45
N PHE A 34 -18.83 -6.22 16.32
CA PHE A 34 -20.26 -6.57 16.38
C PHE A 34 -20.78 -6.75 17.81
N GLY A 35 -19.93 -7.17 18.75
CA GLY A 35 -20.33 -7.40 20.14
C GLY A 35 -20.21 -6.17 21.03
N LEU A 36 -19.28 -5.24 20.75
CA LEU A 36 -19.02 -4.08 21.62
C LEU A 36 -19.21 -2.73 20.91
N LEU A 37 -18.52 -2.52 19.79
CA LEU A 37 -18.44 -1.22 19.11
C LEU A 37 -19.77 -0.79 18.46
N LEU A 38 -20.43 -1.69 17.74
CA LEU A 38 -21.74 -1.45 17.09
C LEU A 38 -22.86 -1.16 18.11
N PRO A 39 -23.07 -2.00 19.14
CA PRO A 39 -24.11 -1.74 20.14
C PRO A 39 -23.85 -0.46 20.94
N TRP A 40 -22.58 -0.16 21.22
CA TRP A 40 -22.18 1.06 21.91
C TRP A 40 -22.41 2.33 21.07
N LEU A 41 -22.17 2.28 19.75
CA LEU A 41 -22.38 3.43 18.86
C LEU A 41 -23.87 3.70 18.57
N TRP A 42 -24.70 2.68 18.62
CA TRP A 42 -26.15 2.77 18.33
C TRP A 42 -27.06 2.74 19.57
N ASP A 43 -26.48 2.74 20.77
CA ASP A 43 -27.18 2.74 22.06
C ASP A 43 -28.24 1.63 22.16
N ARG A 44 -27.91 0.45 21.61
CA ARG A 44 -28.77 -0.75 21.59
C ARG A 44 -28.25 -1.77 22.61
N SER A 45 -29.16 -2.58 23.16
CA SER A 45 -28.79 -3.68 24.05
C SER A 45 -27.73 -4.58 23.41
N PHE A 46 -26.67 -4.89 24.17
CA PHE A 46 -25.57 -5.77 23.74
C PHE A 46 -26.14 -7.11 23.27
N PRO A 47 -26.16 -7.38 21.97
CA PRO A 47 -26.68 -8.64 21.47
C PRO A 47 -25.68 -9.75 21.83
N VAL A 48 -26.18 -10.88 22.34
CA VAL A 48 -25.35 -12.05 22.70
C VAL A 48 -24.98 -12.93 21.49
N TRP A 49 -25.71 -12.77 20.37
CA TRP A 49 -25.49 -13.57 19.15
C TRP A 49 -24.09 -13.40 18.50
N PRO A 50 -23.45 -12.21 18.49
CA PRO A 50 -22.10 -12.06 17.93
C PRO A 50 -21.05 -12.81 18.75
N PHE A 51 -21.23 -12.89 20.08
CA PHE A 51 -20.37 -13.69 20.94
C PHE A 51 -20.55 -15.18 20.69
N ALA A 52 -21.77 -15.64 20.45
CA ALA A 52 -22.04 -17.04 20.07
C ALA A 52 -21.42 -17.38 18.70
N VAL A 53 -21.55 -16.49 17.72
CA VAL A 53 -20.92 -16.66 16.40
C VAL A 53 -19.40 -16.65 16.51
N ALA A 54 -18.81 -15.74 17.28
CA ALA A 54 -17.37 -15.71 17.53
C ALA A 54 -16.89 -16.97 18.25
N ALA A 55 -17.62 -17.47 19.25
CA ALA A 55 -17.29 -18.68 19.98
C ALA A 55 -17.33 -19.93 19.08
N VAL A 56 -18.35 -20.06 18.22
CA VAL A 56 -18.42 -21.15 17.23
C VAL A 56 -17.28 -21.05 16.24
N PHE A 57 -16.95 -19.84 15.78
CA PHE A 57 -15.83 -19.63 14.85
C PHE A 57 -14.49 -20.00 15.47
N VAL A 58 -14.24 -19.59 16.72
CA VAL A 58 -13.04 -19.93 17.49
C VAL A 58 -12.98 -21.43 17.79
N ALA A 59 -14.10 -22.07 18.12
CA ALA A 59 -14.16 -23.51 18.33
C ALA A 59 -13.81 -24.29 17.05
N VAL A 60 -14.32 -23.86 15.89
CA VAL A 60 -13.99 -24.46 14.58
C VAL A 60 -12.50 -24.27 14.26
N VAL A 61 -11.91 -23.11 14.55
CA VAL A 61 -10.48 -22.83 14.40
C VAL A 61 -9.62 -23.75 15.28
N LEU A 62 -10.04 -24.00 16.52
CA LEU A 62 -9.32 -24.82 17.49
C LEU A 62 -9.35 -26.31 17.12
N VAL A 63 -10.51 -26.81 16.67
CA VAL A 63 -10.72 -28.23 16.37
C VAL A 63 -10.22 -28.61 14.98
N TYR A 64 -10.44 -27.77 13.96
CA TYR A 64 -10.06 -28.10 12.58
C TYR A 64 -9.58 -26.88 11.78
N PRO A 65 -8.32 -26.43 12.02
CA PRO A 65 -7.78 -25.25 11.34
C PRO A 65 -7.72 -25.41 9.82
N LYS A 66 -7.63 -26.64 9.31
CA LYS A 66 -7.58 -26.92 7.86
C LYS A 66 -8.86 -26.56 7.11
N ALA A 67 -10.03 -26.52 7.77
CA ALA A 67 -11.27 -26.05 7.14
C ALA A 67 -11.23 -24.56 6.79
N LEU A 68 -10.40 -23.77 7.46
CA LEU A 68 -10.23 -22.34 7.17
C LEU A 68 -9.28 -22.08 6.00
N ALA A 69 -8.55 -23.08 5.49
CA ALA A 69 -7.63 -22.90 4.38
C ALA A 69 -8.28 -22.27 3.11
N PRO A 70 -9.46 -22.69 2.62
CA PRO A 70 -10.11 -22.04 1.48
C PRO A 70 -10.55 -20.60 1.78
N VAL A 71 -11.07 -20.35 2.98
CA VAL A 71 -11.50 -19.02 3.43
C VAL A 71 -10.30 -18.07 3.53
N TYR A 72 -9.21 -18.52 4.15
CA TYR A 72 -7.95 -17.80 4.24
C TYR A 72 -7.42 -17.45 2.85
N LYS A 73 -7.38 -18.41 1.91
CA LYS A 73 -6.94 -18.16 0.53
C LYS A 73 -7.82 -17.11 -0.16
N GLY A 74 -9.14 -17.19 -0.02
CA GLY A 74 -10.06 -16.19 -0.56
C GLY A 74 -9.82 -14.80 0.03
N TRP A 75 -9.68 -14.74 1.36
CA TRP A 75 -9.41 -13.50 2.08
C TRP A 75 -8.08 -12.86 1.68
N MET A 76 -7.02 -13.66 1.52
CA MET A 76 -5.72 -13.17 1.09
C MET A 76 -5.75 -12.61 -0.34
N LYS A 77 -6.55 -13.20 -1.25
CA LYS A 77 -6.75 -12.61 -2.60
C LYS A 77 -7.41 -11.25 -2.52
N VAL A 78 -8.44 -11.10 -1.67
CA VAL A 78 -9.09 -9.80 -1.43
C VAL A 78 -8.09 -8.81 -0.84
N GLY A 79 -7.30 -9.23 0.16
CA GLY A 79 -6.24 -8.42 0.74
C GLY A 79 -5.19 -7.98 -0.28
N ALA A 80 -4.82 -8.84 -1.23
CA ALA A 80 -3.88 -8.49 -2.30
C ALA A 80 -4.47 -7.43 -3.25
N VAL A 81 -5.74 -7.56 -3.65
CA VAL A 81 -6.43 -6.56 -4.47
C VAL A 81 -6.56 -5.24 -3.71
N LEU A 82 -6.90 -5.29 -2.42
CA LEU A 82 -7.01 -4.09 -1.59
C LEU A 82 -5.65 -3.42 -1.41
N GLY A 83 -4.59 -4.20 -1.19
CA GLY A 83 -3.21 -3.72 -1.12
C GLY A 83 -2.79 -3.05 -2.43
N PHE A 84 -3.10 -3.67 -3.57
CA PHE A 84 -2.88 -3.08 -4.89
C PHE A 84 -3.56 -1.72 -5.01
N ILE A 85 -4.83 -1.61 -4.65
CA ILE A 85 -5.58 -0.34 -4.70
C ILE A 85 -4.95 0.68 -3.73
N ASN A 86 -4.66 0.26 -2.49
CA ASN A 86 -4.11 1.13 -1.45
C ASN A 86 -2.77 1.75 -1.86
N THR A 87 -1.84 0.96 -2.41
CA THR A 87 -0.55 1.49 -2.90
C THR A 87 -0.74 2.58 -3.95
N ARG A 88 -1.73 2.42 -4.84
CA ARG A 88 -2.02 3.41 -5.91
C ARG A 88 -2.66 4.67 -5.35
N ILE A 89 -3.56 4.52 -4.39
CA ILE A 89 -4.17 5.66 -3.69
C ILE A 89 -3.10 6.43 -2.94
N ILE A 90 -2.26 5.76 -2.14
CA ILE A 90 -1.19 6.41 -1.37
C ILE A 90 -0.23 7.14 -2.32
N LEU A 91 0.24 6.48 -3.37
CA LEU A 91 1.17 7.09 -4.31
C LEU A 91 0.53 8.27 -5.06
N GLY A 92 -0.72 8.14 -5.48
CA GLY A 92 -1.47 9.21 -6.10
C GLY A 92 -1.63 10.41 -5.14
N LEU A 93 -1.98 10.15 -3.88
CA LEU A 93 -2.13 11.18 -2.86
C LEU A 93 -0.81 11.89 -2.60
N VAL A 94 0.30 11.16 -2.45
CA VAL A 94 1.64 11.75 -2.29
C VAL A 94 2.00 12.61 -3.51
N PHE A 95 1.72 12.12 -4.72
CA PHE A 95 1.97 12.89 -5.94
C PHE A 95 1.18 14.20 -5.96
N PHE A 96 -0.14 14.16 -5.71
CA PHE A 96 -0.97 15.36 -5.77
C PHE A 96 -0.80 16.31 -4.57
N ALA A 97 -0.47 15.80 -3.39
CA ALA A 97 -0.32 16.60 -2.18
C ALA A 97 1.09 17.21 -2.03
N VAL A 98 2.13 16.55 -2.57
CA VAL A 98 3.52 16.98 -2.39
C VAL A 98 4.19 17.34 -3.71
N ILE A 99 4.29 16.38 -4.64
CA ILE A 99 5.08 16.56 -5.87
C ILE A 99 4.43 17.61 -6.79
N PHE A 100 3.12 17.52 -7.00
CA PHE A 100 2.36 18.40 -7.84
C PHE A 100 2.44 19.88 -7.39
N PRO A 101 2.15 20.24 -6.13
CA PRO A 101 2.23 21.64 -5.70
C PRO A 101 3.66 22.18 -5.74
N ILE A 102 4.68 21.35 -5.47
CA ILE A 102 6.08 21.76 -5.66
C ILE A 102 6.32 22.14 -7.13
N GLY A 103 5.89 21.29 -8.08
CA GLY A 103 6.03 21.56 -9.51
C GLY A 103 5.28 22.82 -9.96
N VAL A 104 4.07 23.03 -9.44
CA VAL A 104 3.28 24.26 -9.70
C VAL A 104 3.98 25.49 -9.13
N LEU A 105 4.50 25.41 -7.91
CA LEU A 105 5.19 26.51 -7.25
C LEU A 105 6.49 26.87 -7.97
N MET A 106 7.24 25.86 -8.43
CA MET A 106 8.42 26.07 -9.29
C MET A 106 8.00 26.77 -10.58
N ARG A 107 6.98 26.29 -11.29
CA ARG A 107 6.49 26.91 -12.52
C ARG A 107 6.10 28.38 -12.34
N LEU A 108 5.61 28.76 -11.16
CA LEU A 108 5.23 30.14 -10.85
C LEU A 108 6.44 31.03 -10.47
N LYS A 109 7.40 30.52 -9.69
CA LYS A 109 8.51 31.34 -9.15
C LYS A 109 9.78 31.33 -10.00
N SER A 110 10.22 30.17 -10.49
CA SER A 110 11.47 30.04 -11.23
C SER A 110 11.33 28.93 -12.26
N ASP A 111 11.59 29.25 -13.52
CA ASP A 111 11.73 28.26 -14.60
C ASP A 111 13.21 27.89 -14.73
N PRO A 112 13.75 26.96 -13.90
CA PRO A 112 15.19 26.64 -13.92
C PRO A 112 15.64 26.10 -15.27
N MET A 113 14.72 25.51 -16.04
CA MET A 113 15.00 24.96 -17.36
C MET A 113 14.74 25.95 -18.50
N HIS A 114 14.35 27.20 -18.21
CA HIS A 114 14.01 28.22 -19.21
C HIS A 114 13.14 27.65 -20.35
N ARG A 115 12.12 26.88 -19.99
CA ARG A 115 11.27 26.12 -20.91
C ARG A 115 10.35 27.02 -21.75
N LYS A 116 10.17 28.28 -21.36
CA LYS A 116 9.40 29.25 -22.14
C LYS A 116 10.14 29.63 -23.43
N PHE A 117 9.41 29.58 -24.54
CA PHE A 117 9.90 30.01 -25.85
C PHE A 117 9.97 31.55 -25.91
N ASP A 118 11.18 32.08 -26.03
CA ASP A 118 11.47 33.49 -26.31
C ASP A 118 11.72 33.72 -27.81
N ARG A 119 10.77 34.41 -28.48
CA ARG A 119 10.88 34.76 -29.90
C ARG A 119 11.98 35.78 -30.20
N LYS A 120 12.46 36.52 -29.20
CA LYS A 120 13.50 37.54 -29.36
C LYS A 120 14.89 37.01 -29.07
N ALA A 121 15.01 35.78 -28.56
CA ALA A 121 16.30 35.17 -28.29
C ALA A 121 16.99 34.76 -29.61
N THR A 122 18.21 35.26 -29.82
CA THR A 122 19.04 34.93 -31.00
C THR A 122 19.42 33.45 -31.04
N SER A 123 19.54 32.79 -29.88
CA SER A 123 19.82 31.35 -29.75
C SER A 123 19.48 30.86 -28.34
N TYR A 124 18.98 29.63 -28.22
CA TYR A 124 18.73 28.96 -26.94
C TYR A 124 19.94 28.17 -26.41
N ARG A 125 21.02 28.09 -27.19
CA ARG A 125 22.22 27.38 -26.77
C ARG A 125 22.92 28.20 -25.69
N LYS A 126 23.01 27.64 -24.47
CA LYS A 126 23.96 28.13 -23.47
C LYS A 126 25.35 27.59 -23.82
N PRO A 127 26.38 28.44 -24.00
CA PRO A 127 27.74 27.96 -24.18
C PRO A 127 28.15 27.16 -22.95
N SER A 128 28.87 26.06 -23.16
CA SER A 128 29.47 25.29 -22.06
C SER A 128 30.55 26.14 -21.41
N ASP A 129 30.59 26.15 -20.08
CA ASP A 129 31.71 26.77 -19.36
C ASP A 129 33.02 26.13 -19.80
N THR A 130 34.03 26.96 -20.07
CA THR A 130 35.36 26.47 -20.42
C THR A 130 35.96 25.74 -19.21
N PRO A 131 36.40 24.48 -19.35
CA PRO A 131 36.97 23.75 -18.24
C PRO A 131 38.17 24.51 -17.68
N SER A 132 38.19 24.75 -16.37
CA SER A 132 39.38 25.30 -15.72
C SER A 132 40.51 24.26 -15.78
N SER A 133 41.76 24.72 -15.87
CA SER A 133 42.94 23.82 -15.89
C SER A 133 42.99 22.87 -14.69
N GLU A 134 42.37 23.28 -13.58
CA GLU A 134 42.21 22.51 -12.34
C GLU A 134 41.17 21.39 -12.47
N SER A 135 40.04 21.64 -13.15
CA SER A 135 39.01 20.62 -13.44
C SER A 135 39.50 19.50 -14.37
N ILE A 136 40.46 19.81 -15.26
CA ILE A 136 41.10 18.81 -16.12
C ILE A 136 42.04 17.90 -15.31
N ARG A 137 42.63 18.45 -14.23
CA ARG A 137 43.64 17.76 -13.41
C ARG A 137 43.03 16.78 -12.41
N ASN A 138 41.80 17.03 -11.95
CA ASN A 138 41.07 16.12 -11.07
C ASN A 138 39.62 15.94 -11.55
N PRO A 139 39.38 15.00 -12.49
CA PRO A 139 38.09 14.84 -13.16
C PRO A 139 37.01 14.12 -12.33
N TYR A 140 37.29 13.78 -11.06
CA TYR A 140 36.39 13.06 -10.15
C TYR A 140 36.15 13.85 -8.86
#